data_AF-A0A376KVX9-F1
#
_entry.id   AF-A0A376KVX9-F1
#
_cell.length_a   1.000
_cell.length_b   1.000
_cell.length_c   1.000
_cell.angle_alpha   90.00
_cell.angle_beta   90.00
_cell.angle_gamma   90.00
#
_symmetry.space_group_name_H-M   'P 1'
#
loop_
_entity.id
_entity.type
_entity.pdbx_description
1 polymer ?
#
loop_
_entity_poly.entity_id
_entity_poly.type
_entity_poly.pdbx_seq_one_letter_code
_entity_poly.pdbx_strand_id
1 'polypeptide(L)'
;MDVHAGNLVHSASGLKLIDWEYAGDGDIALELAAVWVENTEQHRQLVNDYATRAKIYPAQLWRQVRRWFPWLLMLKAGWFEYRWRQTGDQQFIRLADDTWRQLLIKQ
;
A
#
# COMPACT_ATOMS: atom_id res chain seq x y z
N MET A 1 0.61 -5.66 -6.22
CA MET A 1 -0.06 -5.16 -5.01
C MET A 1 0.13 -6.14 -3.85
N ASP A 2 -0.34 -5.79 -2.64
CA ASP A 2 -0.41 -6.69 -1.46
C ASP A 2 0.91 -7.08 -0.79
N VAL A 3 1.88 -6.14 -0.74
CA VAL A 3 3.14 -6.33 -0.03
C VAL A 3 2.98 -5.93 1.44
N HIS A 4 2.78 -6.92 2.32
CA HIS A 4 2.67 -6.73 3.77
C HIS A 4 3.29 -7.89 4.56
N ALA A 5 3.43 -7.72 5.88
CA ALA A 5 4.08 -8.71 6.77
C ALA A 5 3.52 -10.14 6.65
N GLY A 6 2.22 -10.30 6.41
CA GLY A 6 1.60 -11.62 6.19
C GLY A 6 2.06 -12.36 4.94
N ASN A 7 2.61 -11.65 3.94
CA ASN A 7 3.07 -12.20 2.67
C ASN A 7 4.61 -12.29 2.61
N LEU A 8 5.28 -12.14 3.75
CA LEU A 8 6.72 -12.25 3.89
C LEU A 8 7.09 -13.54 4.65
N VAL A 9 7.84 -14.41 4.00
CA VAL A 9 8.38 -15.62 4.60
C VAL A 9 9.87 -15.46 4.85
N HIS A 10 10.28 -15.67 6.11
CA HIS A 10 11.68 -15.74 6.48
C HIS A 10 12.24 -17.14 6.16
N SER A 11 13.28 -17.20 5.34
CA SER A 11 14.02 -18.43 5.05
C SER A 11 15.49 -18.28 5.44
N ALA A 12 16.22 -19.41 5.49
CA ALA A 12 17.67 -19.40 5.68
C ALA A 12 18.42 -18.60 4.59
N SER A 13 17.81 -18.44 3.41
CA SER A 13 18.34 -17.66 2.28
C SER A 13 17.87 -16.19 2.27
N GLY A 14 17.20 -15.75 3.33
CA GLY A 14 16.61 -14.42 3.43
C GLY A 14 15.10 -14.40 3.20
N LEU A 15 14.58 -13.18 3.02
CA LEU A 15 13.15 -12.89 2.88
C LEU A 15 12.62 -13.33 1.51
N LYS A 16 11.41 -13.91 1.48
CA LYS A 16 10.68 -14.28 0.26
C LYS A 16 9.28 -13.67 0.29
N LEU A 17 8.84 -13.17 -0.86
CA LEU A 17 7.46 -12.77 -1.10
C LEU A 17 6.66 -13.98 -1.61
N ILE A 18 5.47 -14.15 -1.05
CA ILE A 18 4.49 -15.15 -1.49
C ILE A 18 3.20 -14.45 -1.91
N ASP A 19 2.21 -15.23 -2.34
CA ASP A 19 0.86 -14.77 -2.66
C ASP A 19 0.78 -13.76 -3.83
N TRP A 20 1.10 -14.26 -5.03
CA TRP A 20 1.20 -13.46 -6.26
C TRP A 20 -0.12 -13.32 -7.02
N GLU A 21 -1.27 -13.64 -6.43
CA GLU A 21 -2.54 -13.66 -7.16
C GLU A 21 -3.00 -12.27 -7.66
N TYR A 22 -2.51 -11.21 -7.03
CA TYR A 22 -2.72 -9.81 -7.42
C TYR A 22 -1.51 -9.19 -8.14
N ALA A 23 -0.57 -10.01 -8.62
CA ALA A 23 0.55 -9.53 -9.41
C ALA A 23 0.09 -9.12 -10.82
N GLY A 24 0.50 -7.93 -11.25
CA GLY A 24 0.22 -7.41 -12.57
C GLY A 24 1.21 -6.31 -12.93
N ASP A 25 1.30 -5.98 -14.22
CA ASP A 25 2.02 -4.79 -14.66
C ASP A 25 1.25 -3.54 -14.22
N GLY A 26 1.97 -2.55 -13.70
CA GLY A 26 1.37 -1.40 -13.05
C GLY A 26 2.39 -0.32 -12.71
N ASP A 27 1.89 0.85 -12.29
CA ASP A 27 2.76 1.92 -11.84
C ASP A 27 3.45 1.49 -10.52
N ILE A 28 4.77 1.35 -10.57
CA ILE A 28 5.57 1.01 -9.39
C ILE A 28 5.37 1.99 -8.22
N ALA A 29 5.01 3.24 -8.50
CA ALA A 29 4.70 4.20 -7.47
C ALA A 29 3.41 3.85 -6.70
N LEU A 30 2.43 3.24 -7.35
CA LEU A 30 1.23 2.71 -6.70
C LEU A 30 1.60 1.52 -5.80
N GLU A 31 2.41 0.61 -6.32
CA GLU A 31 2.88 -0.57 -5.59
C GLU A 31 3.63 -0.17 -4.32
N LEU A 32 4.56 0.79 -4.44
CA LEU A 32 5.28 1.34 -3.31
C LEU A 32 4.37 2.10 -2.35
N ALA A 33 3.34 2.81 -2.85
CA ALA A 33 2.36 3.49 -2.00
C ALA A 33 1.53 2.51 -1.16
N ALA A 34 1.33 1.28 -1.64
CA ALA A 34 0.57 0.23 -0.97
C ALA A 34 1.33 -0.53 0.12
N VAL A 35 2.66 -0.41 0.16
CA VAL A 35 3.48 -1.09 1.18
C VAL A 35 3.14 -0.58 2.57
N TRP A 36 2.84 -1.50 3.48
CA TRP A 36 2.60 -1.17 4.88
C TRP A 36 3.91 -0.79 5.57
N VAL A 37 3.94 0.40 6.18
CA VAL A 37 5.05 0.94 6.98
C VAL A 37 4.49 1.71 8.18
N GLU A 38 5.28 1.87 9.23
CA GLU A 38 4.78 2.46 10.49
C GLU A 38 4.59 3.98 10.38
N ASN A 39 5.41 4.65 9.58
CA ASN A 39 5.36 6.11 9.42
C ASN A 39 5.90 6.59 8.06
N THR A 40 5.65 7.85 7.75
CA THR A 40 6.05 8.50 6.49
C THR A 40 7.56 8.49 6.25
N GLU A 41 8.38 8.57 7.31
CA GLU A 41 9.83 8.61 7.15
C GLU A 41 10.38 7.24 6.73
N GLN A 42 9.93 6.17 7.39
CA GLN A 42 10.20 4.80 6.96
C GLN A 42 9.71 4.57 5.52
N HIS A 43 8.54 5.10 5.16
CA HIS A 43 8.03 5.00 3.79
C HIS A 43 8.98 5.64 2.79
N ARG A 44 9.40 6.88 3.09
CA ARG A 44 10.30 7.64 2.24
C ARG A 44 11.66 6.94 2.11
N GLN A 45 12.18 6.38 3.20
CA GLN A 45 13.40 5.60 3.19
C GLN A 45 13.26 4.38 2.28
N LEU A 46 12.18 3.60 2.41
CA LEU A 46 11.89 2.44 1.56
C LEU A 46 11.81 2.82 0.08
N VAL A 47 11.15 3.94 -0.24
CA VAL A 47 11.06 4.45 -1.63
C VAL A 47 12.43 4.89 -2.15
N ASN A 48 13.26 5.53 -1.33
CA ASN A 48 14.62 5.92 -1.71
C ASN A 48 15.52 4.71 -1.95
N ASP A 49 15.39 3.68 -1.11
CA ASP A 49 16.13 2.43 -1.21
C ASP A 49 15.76 1.64 -2.47
N TYR A 50 14.48 1.63 -2.82
CA TYR A 50 14.00 1.09 -4.09
C TYR A 50 14.52 1.92 -5.27
N ALA A 51 14.37 3.24 -5.22
CA ALA A 51 14.79 4.15 -6.29
C ALA A 51 16.27 4.00 -6.63
N THR A 52 17.13 3.89 -5.61
CA THR A 52 18.58 3.66 -5.77
C THR A 52 18.87 2.38 -6.53
N ARG A 53 18.22 1.27 -6.15
CA ARG A 53 18.41 -0.05 -6.78
C ARG A 53 17.86 -0.09 -8.20
N ALA A 54 16.71 0.54 -8.43
CA ALA A 54 16.05 0.63 -9.72
C ALA A 54 16.64 1.71 -10.65
N LYS A 55 17.62 2.50 -10.18
CA LYS A 55 18.21 3.64 -10.89
C LYS A 55 17.16 4.70 -11.32
N ILE A 56 16.18 4.95 -10.47
CA ILE A 56 15.14 5.96 -10.63
C ILE A 56 15.48 7.18 -9.77
N TYR A 57 15.19 8.39 -10.22
CA TYR A 57 15.43 9.59 -9.42
C TYR A 57 14.52 9.60 -8.16
N PRO A 58 15.07 9.54 -6.93
CA PRO A 58 14.28 9.28 -5.72
C PRO A 58 13.19 10.32 -5.45
N ALA A 59 13.50 11.61 -5.66
CA ALA A 59 12.53 12.67 -5.43
C ALA A 59 11.34 12.63 -6.41
N GLN A 60 11.57 12.18 -7.65
CA GLN A 60 10.50 12.00 -8.63
C GLN A 60 9.62 10.81 -8.25
N LEU A 61 10.23 9.68 -7.85
CA LEU A 61 9.48 8.49 -7.44
C LEU A 61 8.62 8.79 -6.19
N TRP A 62 9.20 9.44 -5.17
CA TRP A 62 8.46 9.82 -3.97
C TRP A 62 7.27 10.74 -4.27
N ARG A 63 7.43 11.69 -5.20
CA ARG A 63 6.33 12.55 -5.63
C ARG A 63 5.19 11.75 -6.27
N GLN A 64 5.50 10.72 -7.07
CA GLN A 64 4.47 9.87 -7.68
C GLN A 64 3.80 8.96 -6.64
N VAL A 65 4.57 8.37 -5.71
CA VAL A 65 4.02 7.60 -4.59
C VAL A 65 2.98 8.42 -3.82
N ARG A 66 3.30 9.68 -3.50
CA ARG A 66 2.37 10.56 -2.80
C ARG A 66 1.08 10.88 -3.58
N ARG A 67 1.16 10.94 -4.91
CA ARG A 67 -0.01 11.19 -5.78
C ARG A 67 -0.96 9.99 -5.83
N TRP A 68 -0.47 8.79 -5.54
CA TRP A 68 -1.29 7.59 -5.44
C TRP A 68 -2.06 7.47 -4.12
N PHE A 69 -1.64 8.14 -3.04
CA PHE A 69 -2.29 7.98 -1.73
C PHE A 69 -3.80 8.25 -1.71
N PRO A 70 -4.33 9.32 -2.31
CA PRO A 70 -5.77 9.55 -2.32
C PRO A 70 -6.54 8.40 -2.99
N TRP A 71 -6.02 7.91 -4.13
CA TRP A 71 -6.60 6.80 -4.88
C TRP A 71 -6.52 5.48 -4.12
N LEU A 72 -5.40 5.23 -3.43
CA LEU A 72 -5.22 4.03 -2.62
C LEU A 72 -6.18 4.00 -1.42
N LEU A 73 -6.37 5.14 -0.75
CA LEU A 73 -7.36 5.27 0.33
C LEU A 73 -8.78 5.03 -0.19
N MET A 74 -9.12 5.59 -1.36
CA MET A 74 -10.41 5.35 -2.00
C MET A 74 -10.63 3.86 -2.34
N LEU A 75 -9.63 3.19 -2.92
CA LEU A 75 -9.69 1.75 -3.23
C LEU A 75 -9.85 0.91 -1.96
N LYS A 76 -9.09 1.21 -0.92
CA LYS A 76 -9.15 0.51 0.37
C LYS A 76 -10.52 0.68 1.04
N ALA A 77 -11.05 1.90 1.07
CA ALA A 77 -12.38 2.16 1.62
C ALA A 77 -13.48 1.42 0.84
N GLY A 78 -13.43 1.48 -0.50
CA GLY A 78 -14.37 0.76 -1.35
C GLY A 78 -14.29 -0.77 -1.19
N TRP A 79 -13.09 -1.32 -1.02
CA TRP A 79 -12.91 -2.75 -0.75
C TRP A 79 -13.54 -3.16 0.59
N PHE A 80 -13.35 -2.37 1.64
CA PHE A 80 -13.99 -2.63 2.93
C PHE A 80 -15.52 -2.55 2.85
N GLU A 81 -16.08 -1.55 2.17
CA GLU A 81 -17.54 -1.46 1.97
C GLU A 81 -18.08 -2.68 1.20
N TYR A 82 -17.37 -3.12 0.15
CA TYR A 82 -17.73 -4.30 -0.61
C TYR A 82 -17.74 -5.57 0.27
N ARG A 83 -16.69 -5.76 1.08
CA ARG A 83 -16.59 -6.90 2.01
C ARG A 83 -17.65 -6.86 3.10
N TRP A 84 -18.00 -5.67 3.60
CA TRP A 84 -19.13 -5.50 4.50
C TRP A 84 -20.44 -5.95 3.85
N ARG A 85 -20.73 -5.53 2.61
CA ARG A 85 -21.94 -5.95 1.89
C ARG A 85 -22.03 -7.47 1.69
N GLN A 86 -20.89 -8.15 1.52
CA GLN A 86 -20.85 -9.61 1.36
C GLN A 86 -21.04 -10.37 2.68
N THR A 87 -20.50 -9.86 3.79
CA THR A 87 -20.35 -10.62 5.03
C THR A 87 -21.24 -10.13 6.18
N GLY A 88 -21.68 -8.87 6.14
CA GLY A 88 -22.36 -8.19 7.24
C GLY A 88 -21.47 -7.80 8.42
N ASP A 89 -20.17 -8.08 8.37
CA ASP A 89 -19.25 -7.85 9.49
C ASP A 89 -18.97 -6.35 9.71
N GLN A 90 -19.35 -5.87 10.90
CA GLN A 90 -19.23 -4.49 11.33
C GLN A 90 -17.78 -4.00 11.45
N GLN A 91 -16.80 -4.89 11.50
CA GLN A 91 -15.40 -4.50 11.42
C GLN A 91 -15.09 -3.81 10.08
N PHE A 92 -15.62 -4.31 8.96
CA PHE A 92 -15.31 -3.76 7.64
C PHE A 92 -15.89 -2.35 7.44
N ILE A 93 -17.14 -2.09 7.85
CA ILE A 93 -17.71 -0.76 7.70
C ILE A 93 -17.01 0.29 8.57
N ARG A 94 -16.52 -0.10 9.76
CA ARG A 94 -15.67 0.76 10.61
C ARG A 94 -14.35 1.10 9.93
N LEU A 95 -13.68 0.10 9.34
CA LEU A 95 -12.44 0.31 8.60
C LEU A 95 -12.65 1.20 7.36
N ALA A 96 -13.79 1.10 6.69
CA ALA A 96 -14.15 1.97 5.57
C ALA A 96 -14.30 3.43 6.03
N ASP A 97 -15.08 3.68 7.09
CA ASP A 97 -15.29 5.01 7.67
C ASP A 97 -13.97 5.66 8.12
N ASP A 98 -13.11 4.92 8.83
CA ASP A 98 -11.78 5.40 9.23
C ASP A 98 -10.91 5.76 8.02
N THR A 99 -10.97 4.96 6.95
CA THR A 99 -10.20 5.21 5.72
C THR A 99 -10.71 6.47 4.99
N TRP A 100 -12.03 6.67 4.93
CA TRP A 100 -12.62 7.89 4.36
C TRP A 100 -12.26 9.14 5.16
N ARG A 101 -12.26 9.08 6.48
CA ARG A 101 -11.80 10.20 7.33
C ARG A 101 -10.35 10.57 7.06
N GLN A 102 -9.47 9.58 6.89
CA GLN A 102 -8.08 9.83 6.53
C GLN A 102 -7.92 10.54 5.19
N LEU A 103 -8.77 10.22 4.21
CA LEU A 103 -8.79 10.89 2.91
C LEU A 103 -9.20 12.37 3.04
N LEU A 104 -10.18 12.67 3.91
CA LEU A 104 -10.68 14.02 4.13
C LEU A 104 -9.72 14.91 4.94
N ILE A 105 -8.91 14.32 5.83
CA ILE A 105 -7.96 15.05 6.68
C ILE A 105 -6.64 15.38 5.94
N LYS A 106 -6.27 14.60 4.91
CA LYS A 106 -4.97 14.73 4.20
C LYS A 106 -5.01 15.58 2.92
N GLN A 107 -6.00 16.47 2.76
CA GLN A 107 -6.06 17.42 1.64
C GLN A 107 -5.10 18.60 1.83
#